data_AF-A0A9E4WQT9-F1
#
_entry.id   AF-A0A9E4WQT9-F1
#
_cell.length_a   1.000
_cell.length_b   1.000
_cell.length_c   1.000
_cell.angle_alpha   90.00
_cell.angle_beta   90.00
_cell.angle_gamma   90.00
#
_symmetry.space_group_name_H-M   'P 1'
#
loop_
_entity.id
_entity.type
_entity.pdbx_description
1 polymer ?
#
loop_
_entity_poly.entity_id
_entity_poly.type
_entity_poly.pdbx_seq_one_letter_code
_entity_poly.pdbx_strand_id
1 'polypeptide(L)' 'MEKAATDAGWMLRRTTGSHAIYKKDGARRPLAIPIHARAMKRGLALDLIKTIRDSL' A
#
# COMPACT_ATOMS: atom_id res chain seq x y z
N MET A 1 -1.10 -6.48 4.08
CA MET A 1 -1.19 -5.52 2.97
C MET A 1 0.14 -5.36 2.23
N GLU A 2 1.26 -5.26 2.94
CA GLU A 2 2.60 -5.10 2.34
C GLU A 2 2.94 -6.16 1.29
N LYS A 3 2.63 -7.44 1.58
CA LYS A 3 2.77 -8.53 0.61
C LYS A 3 1.94 -8.30 -0.66
N ALA A 4 0.66 -7.95 -0.52
CA ALA A 4 -0.22 -7.71 -1.66
C ALA A 4 0.25 -6.54 -2.54
N ALA A 5 0.79 -5.48 -1.93
CA ALA A 5 1.38 -4.38 -2.68
C ALA A 5 2.63 -4.83 -3.45
N THR A 6 3.52 -5.57 -2.79
CA THR A 6 4.76 -6.09 -3.40
C THR A 6 4.46 -7.04 -4.55
N ASP A 7 3.52 -7.98 -4.36
CA ASP A 7 3.08 -8.92 -5.40
C ASP A 7 2.45 -8.19 -6.61
N ALA A 8 1.84 -7.02 -6.40
CA ALA A 8 1.27 -6.18 -7.44
C ALA A 8 2.27 -5.22 -8.12
N GLY A 9 3.58 -5.40 -7.85
CA GLY A 9 4.67 -4.64 -8.44
C GLY A 9 4.95 -3.29 -7.77
N TRP A 10 4.38 -3.03 -6.59
CA TRP A 10 4.73 -1.84 -5.81
C TRP A 10 6.04 -2.06 -5.05
N MET A 11 6.94 -1.10 -5.15
CA MET A 11 8.23 -1.11 -4.48
C MET A 11 8.21 -0.23 -3.24
N LEU A 12 8.63 -0.78 -2.10
CA LEU A 12 8.82 0.00 -0.88
C LEU A 12 9.91 1.05 -1.12
N ARG A 13 9.59 2.33 -0.88
CA ARG A 13 10.53 3.44 -1.01
C ARG A 13 11.08 3.91 0.32
N ARG A 14 10.20 4.05 1.31
CA ARG A 14 10.59 4.46 2.65
C ARG A 14 9.53 4.06 3.66
N THR A 15 9.97 3.93 4.89
CA THR A 15 9.10 3.83 6.06
C THR A 15 9.24 5.10 6.88
N THR A 16 8.13 5.64 7.38
CA THR A 16 8.11 6.85 8.20
C THR A 16 7.09 6.68 9.31
N GLY A 17 7.57 6.55 10.55
CA GLY A 17 6.74 6.21 11.69
C GLY A 17 5.96 4.92 11.42
N SER A 18 4.64 4.97 11.58
CA SER A 18 3.74 3.82 11.40
C SER A 18 3.23 3.64 9.96
N HIS A 19 3.92 4.19 8.95
CA HIS A 19 3.52 4.06 7.54
C HIS A 19 4.68 3.65 6.63
N ALA A 20 4.39 2.70 5.74
CA ALA A 20 5.25 2.31 4.62
C ALA A 20 4.75 3.00 3.33
N ILE A 21 5.66 3.67 2.63
CA ILE A 21 5.37 4.38 1.38
C ILE A 21 5.92 3.57 0.22
N TYR A 22 5.03 3.21 -0.70
CA TYR A 22 5.31 2.43 -1.90
C TYR A 22 5.20 3.29 -3.16
N LYS A 23 6.00 2.96 -4.18
CA LYS A 23 5.87 3.50 -5.54
C LYS A 23 5.85 2.36 -6.54
N LYS A 24 5.06 2.52 -7.60
CA LYS A 24 5.01 1.62 -8.76
C LYS A 24 5.24 2.47 -10.00
N ASP A 25 5.97 1.92 -10.97
CA ASP A 25 6.15 2.61 -12.25
C ASP A 25 4.80 2.74 -12.99
N GLY A 26 4.55 3.88 -13.61
CA GLY A 26 3.25 4.22 -14.20
C GLY A 26 2.14 4.64 -13.22
N ALA A 27 2.29 4.39 -11.91
CA ALA A 27 1.31 4.85 -10.93
C ALA A 27 1.40 6.36 -10.69
N ARG A 28 0.27 7.07 -10.86
CA ARG A 28 0.21 8.54 -10.70
C ARG A 28 0.57 9.04 -9.29
N ARG A 29 0.35 8.23 -8.27
CA ARG A 29 0.55 8.62 -6.85
C ARG A 29 1.22 7.50 -6.06
N PRO A 30 2.08 7.84 -5.08
CA PRO A 30 2.61 6.85 -4.13
C PRO A 30 1.49 6.28 -3.26
N LEU A 31 1.64 5.03 -2.86
CA LEU A 31 0.70 4.32 -1.99
C LEU A 31 1.25 4.30 -0.55
N ALA A 32 0.47 4.78 0.42
CA ALA A 32 0.83 4.73 1.83
C ALA A 32 0.05 3.59 2.52
N ILE A 33 0.77 2.65 3.12
CA ILE A 33 0.20 1.52 3.85
C ILE A 33 0.57 1.66 5.34
N PRO A 34 -0.42 1.71 6.25
CA PRO A 34 -0.15 1.67 7.69
C PRO A 34 0.49 0.33 8.08
N ILE A 35 1.54 0.39 8.90
CA ILE A 35 2.33 -0.76 9.37
C ILE A 35 2.24 -0.93 10.90
N HIS A 36 1.07 -0.68 11.48
CA HIS A 36 0.86 -0.84 12.93
C HIS A 36 0.33 -2.24 13.29
N ALA A 37 0.64 -2.72 14.50
CA ALA A 37 0.27 -4.06 14.98
C ALA A 37 -1.25 -4.34 15.06
N ARG A 38 -2.08 -3.29 15.09
CA ARG A 38 -3.54 -3.45 15.10
C ARG A 38 -4.06 -3.78 13.70
N ALA A 39 -5.02 -4.71 13.64
CA ALA A 39 -5.76 -4.99 12.42
C ALA A 39 -6.36 -3.70 11.81
N MET A 40 -6.17 -3.52 10.51
CA MET A 40 -6.76 -2.41 9.78
C MET A 40 -8.29 -2.52 9.78
N LYS A 41 -8.97 -1.38 9.85
CA LYS A 41 -10.42 -1.34 9.66
C LYS A 41 -10.75 -1.91 8.27
N ARG A 42 -11.81 -2.72 8.19
CA ARG A 42 -12.24 -3.39 6.95
C ARG A 42 -12.36 -2.43 5.76
N GLY A 43 -12.96 -1.25 5.96
CA GLY A 43 -13.11 -0.26 4.88
C GLY A 43 -11.77 0.20 4.31
N LEU A 44 -10.82 0.54 5.17
CA LEU A 44 -9.48 0.94 4.75
C LEU A 44 -8.73 -0.21 4.07
N ALA A 45 -8.90 -1.44 4.56
CA ALA A 45 -8.32 -2.61 3.91
C ALA A 45 -8.87 -2.81 2.49
N LEU A 46 -10.18 -2.73 2.31
CA LEU A 46 -10.81 -2.87 0.99
C LEU A 46 -10.39 -1.76 0.02
N ASP A 47 -10.31 -0.52 0.51
CA ASP A 47 -9.89 0.63 -0.29
C ASP A 47 -8.42 0.51 -0.76
N LEU A 48 -7.53 0.04 0.12
CA LEU A 48 -6.14 -0.26 -0.26
C LEU A 48 -6.06 -1.41 -1.28
N ILE A 49 -6.84 -2.48 -1.11
CA ILE A 49 -6.88 -3.58 -2.09
C ILE A 49 -7.33 -3.06 -3.45
N LYS A 50 -8.39 -2.25 -3.48
CA LYS A 50 -8.88 -1.61 -4.71
C LYS A 50 -7.78 -0.76 -5.35
N THR A 51 -7.13 0.10 -4.58
CA THR A 51 -6.05 0.96 -5.06
C THR A 51 -4.88 0.13 -5.62
N ILE A 52 -4.46 -0.91 -4.92
CA ILE A 52 -3.36 -1.78 -5.36
C ILE A 52 -3.69 -2.46 -6.69
N ARG A 53 -4.95 -2.91 -6.86
CA ARG A 53 -5.44 -3.58 -8.07
C ARG A 53 -5.60 -2.62 -9.25
N ASP A 54 -6.17 -1.45 -9.01
CA ASP A 54 -6.59 -0.51 -10.07
C ASP A 54 -5.46 0.41 -10.55
N SER A 55 -4.26 0.31 -9.96
CA SER A 55 -3.10 1.13 -10.33
C SER A 55 -2.28 0.51 -11.47
N LEU A 56 -2.96 0.20 -12.57
CA LEU A 56 -2.38 -0.17 -13.87
C LEU A 56 -2.41 1.04 -14.81
#